data_AF-G5S6G4-F1
#
_entry.id   AF-G5S6G4-F1
#
_cell.length_a   1.000
_cell.length_b   1.000
_cell.length_c   1.000
_cell.angle_alpha   90.00
_cell.angle_beta   90.00
_cell.angle_gamma   90.00
#
_symmetry.space_group_name_H-M   'P 1'
#
loop_
_entity.id
_entity.type
_entity.pdbx_description
1 polymer ?
#
loop_
_entity_poly.entity_id
_entity_poly.type
_entity_poly.pdbx_seq_one_letter_code
_entity_poly.pdbx_strand_id
1 'polypeptide(L)'
;MEPFVTSLPVAAVLPELLTALKTAPQVLLSAPTGAGKSTWLPLQLLQQGPVAGKILLLEPRRLAARNVAQRLAEALNEKPGETVGYRMRAQSCVGPRTRLEVVTEGVLTRMIQRDPELRGVGLVILDEFHERSLQADLALALLLDI
;
A
#
# COMPACT_ATOMS: atom_id res chain seq x y z
N MET A 1 2.71 22.14 13.73
CA MET A 1 2.04 21.16 14.61
C MET A 1 2.67 19.80 14.29
N GLU A 2 3.91 19.56 14.75
CA GLU A 2 4.74 18.43 14.29
C GLU A 2 5.66 17.84 15.39
N PRO A 3 5.15 17.22 16.48
CA PRO A 3 6.04 16.47 17.39
C PRO A 3 5.89 14.94 17.27
N PHE A 4 4.83 14.42 16.64
CA PHE A 4 4.54 12.97 16.63
C PHE A 4 5.07 12.23 15.39
N VAL A 5 5.41 12.94 14.30
CA VAL A 5 5.80 12.30 13.03
C VAL A 5 7.26 11.82 13.07
N THR A 6 8.11 12.49 13.84
CA THR A 6 9.52 12.11 14.05
C THR A 6 9.73 10.95 15.03
N SER A 7 8.67 10.37 15.61
CA SER A 7 8.77 9.28 16.59
C SER A 7 8.34 7.90 16.07
N LEU A 8 7.85 7.79 14.83
CA LEU A 8 7.46 6.50 14.28
C LEU A 8 8.70 5.67 13.91
N PRO A 9 8.84 4.43 14.39
CA PRO A 9 9.99 3.58 14.09
C PRO A 9 10.28 3.41 12.59
N VAL A 10 9.24 3.40 11.75
CA VAL A 10 9.40 3.24 10.29
C VAL A 10 10.03 4.47 9.62
N ALA A 11 10.00 5.65 10.26
CA ALA A 11 10.61 6.85 9.71
C ALA A 11 12.15 6.75 9.66
N ALA A 12 12.75 6.05 10.63
CA ALA A 12 14.20 5.86 10.69
C ALA A 12 14.76 5.03 9.53
N VAL A 13 13.95 4.09 9.00
CA VAL A 13 14.36 3.18 7.91
C VAL A 13 13.93 3.67 6.53
N LEU A 14 13.21 4.79 6.43
CA LEU A 14 12.72 5.32 5.16
C LEU A 14 13.84 5.58 4.13
N PRO A 15 14.99 6.18 4.48
CA PRO A 15 16.06 6.42 3.50
C PRO A 15 16.65 5.12 2.90
N GLU A 16 16.83 4.10 3.74
CA GLU A 16 17.31 2.79 3.33
C GLU A 16 16.28 2.10 2.43
N LEU A 17 14.99 2.16 2.80
CA LEU A 17 13.89 1.61 2.01
C LEU A 17 13.80 2.25 0.62
N LEU A 18 13.93 3.58 0.52
CA LEU A 18 13.91 4.28 -0.76
C LEU A 18 15.09 3.89 -1.66
N THR A 19 16.23 3.56 -1.07
CA THR A 19 17.41 3.07 -1.80
C THR A 19 17.20 1.64 -2.28
N ALA A 20 16.66 0.77 -1.42
CA ALA A 20 16.32 -0.62 -1.76
C ALA A 20 15.29 -0.69 -2.90
N LEU A 21 14.23 0.14 -2.85
CA LEU A 21 13.19 0.20 -3.89
C LEU A 21 13.71 0.63 -5.28
N LYS A 22 14.87 1.30 -5.35
CA LYS A 22 15.51 1.69 -6.62
C LYS A 22 16.44 0.63 -7.19
N THR A 23 16.85 -0.34 -6.36
CA THR A 23 17.94 -1.27 -6.66
C THR A 23 17.51 -2.72 -6.71
N ALA A 24 16.38 -3.05 -6.09
CA ALA A 24 15.83 -4.39 -6.04
C ALA A 24 14.36 -4.42 -6.48
N PRO A 25 13.93 -5.45 -7.22
CA PRO A 25 12.54 -5.63 -7.60
C PRO A 25 11.64 -6.02 -6.42
N GLN A 26 12.21 -6.56 -5.34
CA GLN A 26 11.49 -6.87 -4.10
C GLN A 26 12.23 -6.33 -2.89
N VAL A 27 11.47 -5.84 -1.90
CA VAL A 27 12.01 -5.36 -0.62
C VAL A 27 11.18 -5.88 0.53
N LEU A 28 11.83 -6.55 1.48
CA LEU A 28 11.20 -7.00 2.72
C LEU A 28 11.39 -5.95 3.81
N LEU A 29 10.30 -5.41 4.32
CA LEU A 29 10.30 -4.49 5.46
C LEU A 29 9.76 -5.21 6.70
N SER A 30 10.57 -5.31 7.75
CA SER A 30 10.14 -5.77 9.06
C SER A 30 10.13 -4.60 10.04
N ALA A 31 8.98 -4.36 10.68
CA ALA A 31 8.85 -3.38 11.77
C ALA A 31 7.73 -3.85 12.72
N PRO A 32 7.75 -3.45 14.01
CA PRO A 32 6.71 -3.83 14.95
C PRO A 32 5.32 -3.31 14.55
N THR A 33 4.26 -3.87 15.14
CA THR A 33 2.91 -3.31 15.02
C THR A 33 2.89 -1.90 15.61
N GLY A 34 2.04 -1.02 15.04
CA GLY A 34 2.01 0.39 15.43
C GLY A 34 3.20 1.24 14.93
N ALA A 35 4.17 0.66 14.21
CA ALA A 35 5.32 1.41 13.68
C ALA A 35 5.00 2.41 12.56
N GLY A 36 3.77 2.40 12.03
CA GLY A 36 3.34 3.27 10.92
C GLY A 36 3.47 2.65 9.52
N LYS A 37 3.67 1.32 9.42
CA LYS A 37 3.86 0.60 8.13
C LYS A 37 2.70 0.80 7.14
N SER A 38 1.46 0.74 7.60
CA SER A 38 0.27 0.84 6.74
C SER A 38 -0.35 2.24 6.75
N THR A 39 -0.08 3.05 7.78
CA THR A 39 -0.82 4.30 8.05
C THR A 39 0.01 5.57 7.89
N TRP A 40 1.31 5.43 7.58
CA TRP A 40 2.20 6.56 7.33
C TRP A 40 3.09 6.27 6.12
N LEU A 41 3.82 5.15 6.13
CA LEU A 41 4.81 4.82 5.10
C LEU A 41 4.28 4.91 3.65
N PRO A 42 3.07 4.45 3.31
CA PRO A 42 2.60 4.50 1.92
C PRO A 42 2.45 5.92 1.38
N LEU A 43 2.11 6.91 2.22
CA LEU A 43 2.05 8.32 1.82
C LEU A 43 3.45 8.86 1.53
N GLN A 44 4.43 8.43 2.30
CA GLN A 44 5.80 8.91 2.18
C GLN A 44 6.42 8.36 0.90
N LEU A 45 6.14 7.08 0.59
CA LEU A 45 6.48 6.51 -0.71
C LEU A 45 5.77 7.25 -1.84
N LEU A 46 4.49 7.61 -1.68
CA LEU A 46 3.76 8.38 -2.69
C LEU A 46 4.35 9.79 -2.93
N GLN A 47 4.79 10.46 -1.87
CA GLN A 47 5.37 11.81 -1.91
C GLN A 47 6.81 11.82 -2.46
N GLN A 48 7.64 10.86 -2.04
CA GLN A 48 9.03 10.74 -2.48
C GLN A 48 9.15 10.16 -3.89
N GLY A 49 8.09 9.48 -4.37
CA GLY A 49 7.99 8.96 -5.73
C GLY A 49 9.14 8.05 -6.15
N PRO A 50 9.53 7.01 -5.37
CA PRO A 50 10.59 6.09 -5.77
C PRO A 50 10.21 5.28 -7.01
N VAL A 51 8.91 5.19 -7.32
CA VAL A 51 8.34 4.46 -8.46
C VAL A 51 7.36 5.35 -9.22
N ALA A 52 7.26 5.12 -10.54
CA ALA A 52 6.25 5.77 -11.37
C ALA A 52 4.91 5.05 -11.29
N GLY A 53 3.80 5.78 -11.31
CA GLY A 53 2.45 5.19 -11.32
C GLY A 53 1.76 5.16 -9.96
N LYS A 54 0.82 4.23 -9.81
CA LYS A 54 0.03 4.00 -8.60
C LYS A 54 0.72 3.06 -7.62
N ILE A 55 0.35 3.17 -6.36
CA ILE A 55 0.72 2.25 -5.29
C ILE A 55 -0.54 1.46 -4.90
N LEU A 56 -0.43 0.14 -4.84
CA LEU A 56 -1.46 -0.73 -4.25
C LEU A 56 -1.01 -1.16 -2.86
N LEU A 57 -1.88 -0.99 -1.86
CA LEU A 57 -1.65 -1.49 -0.50
C LEU A 57 -2.63 -2.61 -0.21
N LEU A 58 -2.14 -3.85 -0.10
CA LEU A 58 -2.95 -4.99 0.24
C LEU A 58 -3.19 -5.06 1.76
N GLU A 59 -4.46 -5.18 2.13
CA GLU A 59 -4.92 -5.40 3.50
C GLU A 59 -5.76 -6.69 3.57
N PRO A 60 -5.56 -7.56 4.57
CA PRO A 60 -6.19 -8.89 4.60
C PRO A 60 -7.70 -8.81 4.84
N ARG A 61 -8.18 -7.74 5.49
CA ARG A 61 -9.56 -7.61 5.96
C ARG A 61 -10.19 -6.32 5.48
N ARG A 62 -11.48 -6.38 5.13
CA ARG A 62 -12.27 -5.23 4.66
C ARG A 62 -12.26 -4.05 5.65
N LEU A 63 -12.41 -4.34 6.94
CA LEU A 63 -12.40 -3.29 7.96
C LEU A 63 -11.03 -2.61 8.05
N ALA A 64 -9.94 -3.39 7.98
CA ALA A 64 -8.58 -2.87 7.96
C ALA A 64 -8.34 -1.99 6.73
N ALA A 65 -8.67 -2.50 5.53
CA ALA A 65 -8.56 -1.76 4.27
C ALA A 65 -9.26 -0.39 4.32
N ARG A 66 -10.51 -0.35 4.82
CA ARG A 66 -11.26 0.89 4.94
C ARG A 66 -10.64 1.84 5.98
N ASN A 67 -10.26 1.33 7.15
CA ASN A 67 -9.71 2.15 8.22
C ASN A 67 -8.35 2.73 7.85
N VAL A 68 -7.51 1.96 7.16
CA VAL A 68 -6.21 2.39 6.66
C VAL A 68 -6.38 3.46 5.59
N ALA A 69 -7.23 3.25 4.59
CA ALA A 69 -7.52 4.26 3.58
C ALA A 69 -8.07 5.57 4.18
N GLN A 70 -8.98 5.46 5.15
CA GLN A 70 -9.53 6.60 5.87
C GLN A 70 -8.44 7.39 6.59
N ARG A 71 -7.58 6.71 7.37
CA ARG A 71 -6.51 7.34 8.13
C ARG A 71 -5.46 8.01 7.24
N LEU A 72 -5.12 7.37 6.12
CA LEU A 72 -4.19 7.92 5.14
C LEU A 72 -4.77 9.16 4.44
N ALA A 73 -6.07 9.15 4.09
CA ALA A 73 -6.74 10.32 3.53
C ALA A 73 -6.80 11.48 4.54
N GLU A 74 -7.14 11.19 5.80
CA GLU A 74 -7.17 12.19 6.88
C GLU A 74 -5.80 12.84 7.10
N ALA A 75 -4.71 12.08 6.99
CA ALA A 75 -3.34 12.62 7.08
C ALA A 75 -3.01 13.62 5.96
N LEU A 76 -3.76 13.60 4.85
CA LEU A 76 -3.67 14.58 3.76
C LEU A 76 -4.75 15.68 3.86
N ASN A 77 -5.61 15.66 4.90
CA ASN A 77 -6.83 16.46 4.98
C ASN A 77 -7.81 16.24 3.81
N GLU A 78 -7.83 15.02 3.28
CA GLU A 78 -8.68 14.60 2.16
C GLU A 78 -9.74 13.60 2.62
N LYS A 79 -10.72 13.32 1.74
CA LYS A 79 -11.63 12.18 1.90
C LYS A 79 -11.13 10.98 1.07
N PRO A 80 -11.41 9.73 1.48
CA PRO A 80 -11.19 8.59 0.60
C PRO A 80 -11.84 8.78 -0.77
N GLY A 81 -11.17 8.33 -1.81
CA GLY A 81 -11.56 8.51 -3.21
C GLY A 81 -10.89 9.72 -3.89
N GLU A 82 -10.16 10.55 -3.13
CA GLU A 82 -9.28 11.59 -3.67
C GLU A 82 -7.90 11.00 -3.99
N THR A 83 -6.81 11.46 -3.36
CA THR A 83 -5.46 10.92 -3.59
C THR A 83 -5.33 9.50 -3.09
N VAL A 84 -5.98 9.19 -1.95
CA VAL A 84 -6.07 7.85 -1.36
C VAL A 84 -7.47 7.30 -1.54
N GLY A 85 -7.57 6.04 -1.97
CA GLY A 85 -8.85 5.35 -2.13
C GLY A 85 -8.76 3.90 -1.68
N TYR A 86 -9.87 3.18 -1.82
CA TYR A 86 -9.91 1.75 -1.53
C TYR A 86 -10.79 0.96 -2.48
N ARG A 87 -10.48 -0.32 -2.63
CA ARG A 87 -11.32 -1.29 -3.34
C ARG A 87 -11.49 -2.57 -2.54
N MET A 88 -12.75 -2.93 -2.32
CA MET A 88 -13.16 -4.14 -1.62
C MET A 88 -14.29 -4.82 -2.39
N ARG A 89 -14.63 -6.06 -2.02
CA ARG A 89 -15.80 -6.72 -2.60
C ARG A 89 -17.06 -5.86 -2.36
N ALA A 90 -17.77 -5.55 -3.45
CA ALA A 90 -19.00 -4.74 -3.48
C ALA A 90 -18.86 -3.27 -3.05
N GLN A 91 -17.63 -2.76 -2.82
CA GLN A 91 -17.43 -1.37 -2.42
C GLN A 91 -16.13 -0.82 -2.99
N SER A 92 -16.22 0.29 -3.71
CA SER A 92 -15.06 0.98 -4.29
C SER A 92 -15.20 2.47 -4.02
N CYS A 93 -14.11 3.10 -3.57
CA CYS A 93 -14.03 4.52 -3.32
C CYS A 93 -12.70 5.02 -3.89
N VAL A 94 -12.70 5.29 -5.19
CA VAL A 94 -11.53 5.65 -6.00
C VAL A 94 -11.99 6.62 -7.08
N GLY A 95 -11.21 7.66 -7.31
CA GLY A 95 -11.46 8.69 -8.31
C GLY A 95 -10.33 8.79 -9.34
N PRO A 96 -10.44 9.72 -10.30
CA PRO A 96 -9.41 9.93 -11.33
C PRO A 96 -8.07 10.43 -10.75
N ARG A 97 -8.08 11.01 -9.55
CA ARG A 97 -6.88 11.51 -8.84
C ARG A 97 -6.25 10.47 -7.92
N THR A 98 -6.87 9.30 -7.74
CA THR A 98 -6.38 8.30 -6.77
C THR A 98 -5.07 7.69 -7.25
N ARG A 99 -4.04 7.82 -6.42
CA ARG A 99 -2.70 7.27 -6.66
C ARG A 99 -2.30 6.18 -5.67
N LEU A 100 -2.90 6.15 -4.48
CA LEU A 100 -2.74 5.09 -3.50
C LEU A 100 -4.08 4.37 -3.32
N GLU A 101 -4.14 3.10 -3.68
CA GLU A 101 -5.35 2.28 -3.56
C GLU A 101 -5.15 1.19 -2.51
N VAL A 102 -5.92 1.23 -1.42
CA VAL A 102 -5.95 0.16 -0.43
C VAL A 102 -6.92 -0.92 -0.89
N VAL A 103 -6.42 -2.12 -1.13
CA VAL A 103 -7.19 -3.21 -1.73
C VAL A 103 -7.24 -4.41 -0.80
N THR A 104 -8.33 -5.17 -0.87
CA THR A 104 -8.38 -6.49 -0.23
C THR A 104 -7.86 -7.57 -1.16
N GLU A 105 -7.43 -8.69 -0.60
CA GLU A 105 -6.81 -9.82 -1.32
C GLU A 105 -7.58 -10.26 -2.57
N GLY A 106 -8.86 -10.61 -2.41
CA GLY A 106 -9.67 -11.04 -3.55
C GLY A 106 -9.95 -9.94 -4.59
N VAL A 107 -9.67 -8.67 -4.30
CA VAL A 107 -9.68 -7.60 -5.30
C VAL A 107 -8.35 -7.55 -6.04
N LEU A 108 -7.22 -7.62 -5.34
CA LEU A 108 -5.89 -7.64 -5.97
C LEU A 108 -5.76 -8.81 -6.94
N THR A 109 -6.16 -10.03 -6.55
CA THR A 109 -6.13 -11.20 -7.44
C THR A 109 -6.95 -10.96 -8.72
N ARG A 110 -8.13 -10.32 -8.60
CA ARG A 110 -8.96 -10.00 -9.77
C ARG A 110 -8.37 -8.89 -10.63
N MET A 111 -7.63 -7.95 -10.04
CA MET A 111 -6.91 -6.91 -10.79
C MET A 111 -5.82 -7.56 -11.65
N ILE A 112 -4.99 -8.42 -11.05
CA ILE A 112 -3.94 -9.16 -11.76
C ILE A 112 -4.53 -10.06 -12.85
N GLN A 113 -5.60 -10.80 -12.58
CA GLN A 113 -6.23 -11.65 -13.60
C GLN A 113 -6.79 -10.87 -14.79
N ARG A 114 -7.20 -9.61 -14.59
CA ARG A 114 -7.76 -8.77 -15.66
C ARG A 114 -6.68 -8.05 -16.45
N ASP A 115 -5.62 -7.62 -15.76
CA ASP A 115 -4.46 -6.96 -16.35
C ASP A 115 -3.20 -7.55 -15.70
N PRO A 116 -2.65 -8.63 -16.28
CA PRO A 116 -1.49 -9.31 -15.71
C PRO A 116 -0.28 -8.38 -15.55
N GLU A 117 -0.10 -7.40 -16.43
CA GLU A 117 0.99 -6.42 -16.33
C GLU A 117 0.76 -5.33 -15.29
N LEU A 118 -0.42 -5.28 -14.65
CA LEU A 118 -0.84 -4.20 -13.73
C LEU A 118 -0.46 -2.81 -14.25
N ARG A 119 -0.81 -2.49 -15.50
CA ARG A 119 -0.33 -1.28 -16.19
C ARG A 119 -0.66 -0.02 -15.40
N GLY A 120 0.37 0.82 -15.22
CA GLY A 120 0.28 2.06 -14.46
C GLY A 120 0.39 1.88 -12.93
N VAL A 121 0.61 0.67 -12.42
CA VAL A 121 1.04 0.40 -11.04
C VAL A 121 2.56 0.27 -11.01
N GLY A 122 3.21 1.00 -10.10
CA GLY A 122 4.66 0.95 -9.92
C GLY A 122 5.11 0.23 -8.66
N LEU A 123 4.22 0.04 -7.70
CA LEU A 123 4.52 -0.63 -6.43
C LEU A 123 3.28 -1.30 -5.87
N VAL A 124 3.47 -2.54 -5.40
CA VAL A 124 2.49 -3.26 -4.60
C VAL A 124 3.10 -3.54 -3.22
N ILE A 125 2.38 -3.16 -2.17
CA ILE A 125 2.75 -3.36 -0.78
C ILE A 125 1.84 -4.46 -0.23
N LEU A 126 2.44 -5.57 0.22
CA LEU A 126 1.74 -6.65 0.90
C LEU A 126 1.84 -6.44 2.41
N ASP A 127 0.82 -5.85 3.04
CA ASP A 127 0.83 -5.65 4.48
C ASP A 127 0.38 -6.90 5.24
N GLU A 128 0.76 -6.98 6.52
CA GLU A 128 0.42 -8.10 7.42
C GLU A 128 0.81 -9.48 6.83
N PHE A 129 1.86 -9.52 5.99
CA PHE A 129 2.31 -10.75 5.30
C PHE A 129 2.68 -11.91 6.26
N HIS A 130 2.93 -11.59 7.53
CA HIS A 130 3.16 -12.57 8.58
C HIS A 130 1.93 -13.43 8.92
N GLU A 131 0.71 -13.01 8.55
CA GLU A 131 -0.50 -13.82 8.71
C GLU A 131 -0.53 -15.04 7.76
N ARG A 132 0.34 -15.08 6.73
CA ARG A 132 0.49 -16.20 5.78
C ARG A 132 -0.84 -16.71 5.23
N SER A 133 -1.72 -15.79 4.84
CA SER A 133 -2.97 -16.14 4.18
C SER A 133 -2.70 -16.74 2.80
N LEU A 134 -3.55 -17.70 2.38
CA LEU A 134 -3.45 -18.30 1.05
C LEU A 134 -3.51 -17.24 -0.06
N GLN A 135 -4.29 -16.19 0.15
CA GLN A 135 -4.49 -15.15 -0.86
C GLN A 135 -3.32 -14.16 -0.91
N ALA A 136 -2.66 -13.85 0.21
CA ALA A 136 -1.42 -13.07 0.20
C ALA A 136 -0.28 -13.87 -0.45
N ASP A 137 -0.16 -15.17 -0.15
CA ASP A 137 0.81 -16.06 -0.79
C ASP A 137 0.54 -16.19 -2.31
N LEU A 138 -0.73 -16.32 -2.72
CA LEU A 138 -1.12 -16.30 -4.13
C LEU A 138 -0.81 -14.95 -4.80
N ALA A 139 -1.11 -13.83 -4.14
CA ALA A 139 -0.80 -12.51 -4.66
C ALA A 139 0.72 -12.34 -4.85
N LEU A 140 1.53 -12.78 -3.88
CA LEU A 140 2.98 -12.78 -4.00
C LEU A 140 3.44 -13.63 -5.19
N ALA A 141 2.95 -14.87 -5.32
CA ALA A 141 3.31 -15.75 -6.43
C ALA A 141 3.00 -15.11 -7.78
N LEU A 142 1.81 -14.54 -7.94
CA LEU A 142 1.43 -13.84 -9.17
C LEU A 142 2.28 -12.60 -9.44
N LEU A 143 2.64 -11.83 -8.41
CA LEU A 143 3.48 -10.63 -8.53
C LEU A 143 4.94 -10.94 -8.86
N LEU A 144 5.42 -12.15 -8.56
CA LEU A 144 6.78 -12.57 -8.90
C LEU A 144 6.90 -13.05 -10.36
N ASP A 145 5.78 -13.42 -10.99
CA ASP A 145 5.73 -13.84 -12.39
C ASP A 145 5.59 -12.65 -13.38
N ILE A 146 5.28 -11.45 -12.87
CA ILE A 146 5.09 -10.21 -13.64
C ILE A 146 6.38 -9.39 -13.66
#